data_AF-A0A2S2PG65-F1
#
_entry.id   AF-A0A2S2PG65-F1
#
_cell.length_a   1.000
_cell.length_b   1.000
_cell.length_c   1.000
_cell.angle_alpha   90.00
_cell.angle_beta   90.00
_cell.angle_gamma   90.00
#
_symmetry.space_group_name_H-M   'P 1'
#
loop_
_entity.id
_entity.type
_entity.pdbx_description
1 polymer ?
#
loop_
_entity_poly.entity_id
_entity_poly.type
_entity_poly.pdbx_seq_one_letter_code
_entity_poly.pdbx_strand_id
1 'polypeptide(L)'
;MAAYINRTIGFGDSLVAPRSPLTDEQISSPLQVFGQAKKQINKMFVDIQEYLDDASERMIVVNEICPGVINGNQLKSIVDYKSKVKGICEVLTRDKMMKVAFFGREFSCSFFTKKILYLELSTIYR
;
A
#
# COMPACT_ATOMS: atom_id res chain seq x y z
N MET A 1 40.77 -14.75 -32.52
CA MET A 1 40.25 -13.55 -33.21
C MET A 1 39.17 -12.94 -32.33
N ALA A 2 39.29 -11.64 -32.03
CA ALA A 2 38.49 -10.93 -31.04
C ALA A 2 37.14 -10.44 -31.57
N ALA A 3 36.20 -10.16 -30.66
CA ALA A 3 35.20 -9.12 -30.84
C ALA A 3 35.09 -8.33 -29.53
N TYR A 4 35.62 -7.11 -29.55
CA TYR A 4 35.51 -6.10 -28.48
C TYR A 4 34.16 -5.40 -28.59
N ILE A 5 33.47 -5.18 -27.46
CA ILE A 5 32.38 -4.20 -27.38
C ILE A 5 32.76 -3.19 -26.29
N ASN A 6 32.93 -1.94 -26.71
CA ASN A 6 33.41 -0.81 -25.91
C ASN A 6 32.38 -0.36 -24.88
N ARG A 7 32.84 -0.18 -23.63
CA ARG A 7 32.13 0.46 -22.52
C ARG A 7 32.40 1.97 -22.58
N THR A 8 31.44 2.76 -23.05
CA THR A 8 31.51 4.22 -22.95
C THR A 8 31.02 4.68 -21.59
N ILE A 9 31.97 5.03 -20.72
CA ILE A 9 31.73 5.75 -19.47
C ILE A 9 31.65 7.24 -19.82
N GLY A 10 30.49 7.86 -19.61
CA GLY A 10 30.31 9.33 -19.62
C GLY A 10 30.07 9.83 -18.21
N PHE A 11 31.13 10.36 -17.57
CA PHE A 11 31.06 11.15 -16.34
C PHE A 11 30.70 12.60 -16.69
N GLY A 12 29.74 13.21 -15.98
CA GLY A 12 29.31 14.60 -16.23
C GLY A 12 28.19 15.12 -15.32
N ASP A 13 28.42 15.08 -14.02
CA ASP A 13 27.99 15.97 -12.91
C ASP A 13 26.72 16.88 -13.00
N SER A 14 25.71 16.63 -12.15
CA SER A 14 24.94 17.66 -11.40
C SER A 14 23.85 17.10 -10.48
N LEU A 15 24.15 17.08 -9.18
CA LEU A 15 23.29 17.51 -8.06
C LEU A 15 21.80 17.07 -8.02
N VAL A 16 21.54 15.77 -7.89
CA VAL A 16 20.32 15.27 -7.21
C VAL A 16 20.70 14.05 -6.39
N ALA A 17 20.27 14.04 -5.13
CA ALA A 17 20.59 13.07 -4.08
C ALA A 17 20.77 11.61 -4.56
N PRO A 18 21.69 10.83 -3.94
CA PRO A 18 21.85 9.43 -4.27
C PRO A 18 20.57 8.68 -3.86
N ARG A 19 19.70 8.41 -4.83
CA ARG A 19 18.80 7.26 -4.74
C ARG A 19 19.72 6.06 -4.68
N SER A 20 19.83 5.46 -3.51
CA SER A 20 20.47 4.17 -3.33
C SER A 20 20.01 3.24 -4.46
N PRO A 21 20.91 2.77 -5.33
CA PRO A 21 20.60 1.66 -6.21
C PRO A 21 20.47 0.47 -5.27
N LEU A 22 19.24 0.13 -4.89
CA LEU A 22 18.99 -1.18 -4.31
C LEU A 22 19.36 -2.17 -5.39
N THR A 23 20.51 -2.78 -5.16
CA THR A 23 21.11 -3.88 -5.87
C THR A 23 20.04 -4.86 -6.34
N ASP A 24 20.05 -5.10 -7.65
CA ASP A 24 19.64 -6.35 -8.28
C ASP A 24 20.14 -7.56 -7.46
N GLU A 25 19.37 -8.67 -7.46
CA GLU A 25 19.62 -9.96 -6.77
C GLU A 25 18.62 -10.35 -5.66
N GLN A 26 17.32 -10.29 -5.95
CA GLN A 26 16.48 -11.47 -5.73
C GLN A 26 15.27 -11.34 -6.65
N ILE A 27 15.07 -12.33 -7.53
CA ILE A 27 13.94 -12.43 -8.46
C ILE A 27 12.64 -12.44 -7.64
N SER A 28 12.14 -11.26 -7.27
CA SER A 28 10.87 -11.13 -6.59
C SER A 28 9.81 -11.02 -7.67
N SER A 29 8.82 -11.91 -7.62
CA SER A 29 7.69 -11.88 -8.55
C SER A 29 7.08 -10.47 -8.56
N PRO A 30 6.58 -9.95 -9.69
CA PRO A 30 5.89 -8.65 -9.72
C PRO A 30 4.79 -8.51 -8.66
N LEU A 31 4.16 -9.62 -8.27
CA LEU A 31 3.18 -9.68 -7.17
C LEU A 31 3.83 -9.48 -5.80
N GLN A 32 5.07 -9.95 -5.59
CA GLN A 32 5.82 -9.74 -4.35
C GLN A 32 6.23 -8.28 -4.19
N VAL A 33 6.63 -7.60 -5.27
CA VAL A 33 6.91 -6.15 -5.23
C VAL A 33 5.66 -5.37 -4.80
N PHE A 34 4.50 -5.71 -5.37
CA PHE A 34 3.23 -5.13 -4.95
C PHE A 34 2.88 -5.46 -3.50
N GLY A 35 3.04 -6.72 -3.10
CA GLY A 35 2.80 -7.17 -1.73
C GLY A 35 3.69 -6.45 -0.71
N GLN A 36 4.95 -6.21 -1.05
CA GLN A 36 5.91 -5.49 -0.21
C GLN A 36 5.54 -4.01 -0.09
N ALA A 37 5.22 -3.36 -1.21
CA ALA A 37 4.76 -1.97 -1.21
C ALA A 37 3.46 -1.81 -0.39
N LYS A 38 2.51 -2.76 -0.53
CA LYS A 38 1.29 -2.82 0.29
C LYS A 38 1.60 -2.95 1.78
N LYS A 39 2.54 -3.82 2.16
CA LYS A 39 2.94 -3.98 3.56
C LYS A 39 3.58 -2.71 4.11
N GLN A 40 4.41 -2.05 3.32
CA GLN A 40 5.08 -0.80 3.70
C GLN A 40 4.07 0.34 3.91
N ILE A 41 3.14 0.55 2.98
CA ILE A 41 2.12 1.59 3.13
C ILE A 41 1.18 1.30 4.31
N ASN A 42 0.78 0.04 4.50
CA ASN A 42 -0.04 -0.34 5.65
C ASN A 42 0.67 -0.03 6.97
N LYS A 43 1.96 -0.35 7.08
CA LYS A 43 2.76 -0.01 8.26
C LYS A 43 2.77 1.51 8.52
N MET A 44 3.05 2.32 7.50
CA MET A 44 3.06 3.77 7.66
C MET A 44 1.72 4.33 8.16
N PHE A 45 0.59 3.81 7.67
CA PHE A 45 -0.73 4.25 8.13
C PHE A 45 -1.06 3.81 9.55
N VAL A 46 -0.58 2.64 9.99
CA VAL A 46 -0.67 2.20 11.39
C VAL A 46 0.14 3.13 12.29
N ASP A 47 1.38 3.45 11.91
CA ASP A 47 2.25 4.36 12.67
C ASP A 47 1.63 5.78 12.76
N ILE A 48 1.00 6.27 11.68
CA ILE A 48 0.28 7.55 11.67
C ILE A 48 -0.97 7.51 12.57
N GLN A 49 -1.67 6.38 12.60
CA GLN A 49 -2.84 6.21 13.44
C GLN A 49 -2.48 6.30 14.93
N GLU A 50 -1.41 5.61 15.35
CA GLU A 50 -0.88 5.67 16.71
C GLU A 50 -0.48 7.11 17.09
N TYR A 51 0.24 7.81 16.20
CA TYR A 51 0.59 9.21 16.41
C TYR A 51 -0.64 10.12 16.59
N LEU A 52 -1.70 9.92 15.80
CA LEU A 52 -2.93 10.70 15.92
C LEU A 52 -3.70 10.39 17.21
N ASP A 53 -3.63 9.15 17.69
CA ASP A 53 -4.21 8.75 18.97
C ASP A 53 -3.52 9.50 20.11
N ASP A 54 -2.19 9.44 20.17
CA ASP A 54 -1.36 10.16 21.16
C ASP A 54 -1.56 11.68 21.10
N ALA A 55 -1.57 12.25 19.88
CA ALA A 55 -1.77 13.68 19.69
C ALA A 55 -3.17 14.12 20.15
N SER A 56 -4.19 13.32 19.86
CA SER A 56 -5.57 13.62 20.26
C SER A 56 -5.73 13.60 21.78
N GLU A 57 -5.15 12.60 22.45
CA GLU A 57 -5.18 12.49 23.91
C GLU A 57 -4.45 13.67 24.56
N ARG A 58 -3.24 13.97 24.09
CA ARG A 58 -2.43 15.07 24.63
C ARG A 58 -3.11 16.42 24.46
N MET A 59 -3.81 16.63 23.35
CA MET A 59 -4.56 17.87 23.13
C MET A 59 -5.79 18.00 24.02
N ILE A 60 -6.46 16.90 24.34
CA ILE A 60 -7.57 16.90 25.31
C ILE A 60 -7.04 17.29 26.69
N VAL A 61 -5.96 16.64 27.16
CA VAL A 61 -5.33 16.94 28.46
C VAL A 61 -4.87 18.39 28.55
N VAL A 62 -4.24 18.92 27.50
CA VAL A 62 -3.80 20.33 27.47
C VAL A 62 -4.99 21.29 27.50
N ASN A 63 -6.09 20.97 26.80
CA ASN A 63 -7.29 21.80 26.80
C ASN A 63 -8.00 21.80 28.16
N GLU A 64 -7.92 20.71 28.92
CA GLU A 64 -8.44 20.64 30.29
C GLU A 64 -7.60 21.46 31.28
N ILE A 65 -6.28 21.42 31.17
CA ILE A 65 -5.37 22.16 32.06
C ILE A 65 -5.36 23.67 31.74
N CYS A 66 -5.37 24.02 30.45
CA CYS A 66 -5.25 25.40 29.96
C CYS A 66 -6.40 25.72 28.99
N PRO A 67 -7.61 26.00 29.49
CA PRO A 67 -8.75 26.35 28.64
C PRO A 67 -8.47 27.65 27.87
N GLY A 68 -8.55 27.60 26.54
CA GLY A 68 -8.38 28.75 25.65
C GLY A 68 -7.06 28.79 24.86
N VAL A 69 -6.11 27.89 25.13
CA VAL A 69 -4.88 27.77 24.31
C VAL A 69 -5.14 27.05 22.99
N ILE A 70 -6.08 26.09 22.99
CA ILE A 70 -6.43 25.28 21.82
C ILE A 70 -7.78 25.72 21.28
N ASN A 71 -7.82 26.01 19.97
CA ASN A 71 -9.08 26.34 19.30
C ASN A 71 -9.91 25.06 19.10
N GLY A 72 -11.19 25.08 19.49
CA GLY A 72 -12.10 23.94 19.33
C GLY A 72 -12.23 23.44 17.88
N ASN A 73 -12.03 24.31 16.89
CA ASN A 73 -12.03 23.92 15.47
C ASN A 73 -10.84 23.01 15.11
N GLN A 74 -9.69 23.21 15.74
CA GLN A 74 -8.51 22.37 15.53
C GLN A 74 -8.69 20.99 16.16
N LEU A 75 -9.28 20.94 17.36
CA LEU A 75 -9.61 19.68 18.03
C LEU A 75 -10.58 18.84 17.19
N LYS A 76 -11.63 19.47 16.64
CA LYS A 76 -12.58 18.79 15.76
C LYS A 76 -11.90 18.24 14.51
N SER A 77 -11.01 19.02 13.89
CA SER A 77 -10.27 18.60 12.70
C SER A 77 -9.40 17.36 12.96
N ILE A 78 -8.79 17.24 14.13
CA ILE A 78 -7.94 16.10 14.50
C ILE A 78 -8.77 14.83 14.70
N VAL A 79 -9.94 14.96 15.34
CA VAL A 79 -10.90 13.84 15.45
C VAL A 79 -11.36 13.39 14.05
N ASP A 80 -11.61 14.33 13.15
CA ASP A 80 -11.97 14.01 11.77
C ASP A 80 -10.82 13.29 11.04
N TYR A 81 -9.56 13.73 11.22
CA TYR A 81 -8.39 13.07 10.63
C TYR A 81 -8.19 11.65 11.17
N LYS A 82 -8.36 11.44 12.47
CA LYS A 82 -8.33 10.11 13.09
C LYS A 82 -9.37 9.18 12.45
N SER A 83 -10.58 9.67 12.20
CA SER A 83 -11.62 8.88 11.52
C SER A 83 -11.25 8.51 10.07
N LYS A 84 -10.63 9.44 9.33
CA LYS A 84 -10.19 9.23 7.94
C LYS A 84 -9.05 8.21 7.85
N VAL A 85 -8.04 8.35 8.72
CA VAL A 85 -6.90 7.42 8.77
C VAL A 85 -7.36 6.01 9.13
N LYS A 86 -8.27 5.88 10.09
CA LYS A 86 -8.88 4.59 10.42
C LYS A 86 -9.54 3.93 9.20
N GLY A 87 -10.32 4.69 8.43
CA GLY A 87 -10.93 4.19 7.19
C GLY A 87 -9.89 3.72 6.14
N ILE A 88 -8.76 4.43 6.03
CA ILE A 88 -7.67 4.02 5.14
C ILE A 88 -7.03 2.70 5.63
N CYS A 89 -6.74 2.57 6.92
CA CYS A 89 -6.23 1.32 7.51
C CYS A 89 -7.15 0.13 7.23
N GLU A 90 -8.47 0.32 7.38
CA GLU A 90 -9.48 -0.72 7.08
C GLU A 90 -9.45 -1.15 5.61
N VAL A 91 -9.23 -0.22 4.68
CA VAL A 91 -9.13 -0.53 3.24
C VAL A 91 -7.83 -1.24 2.91
N LEU A 92 -6.70 -0.80 3.48
CA LEU A 92 -5.37 -1.37 3.22
C LEU A 92 -5.21 -2.79 3.78
N THR A 93 -5.91 -3.11 4.86
CA THR A 93 -5.83 -4.44 5.51
C THR A 93 -6.53 -5.54 4.70
N ARG A 94 -7.39 -5.20 3.73
CA ARG A 94 -8.15 -6.20 2.94
C ARG A 94 -7.23 -7.10 2.13
N ASP A 95 -7.43 -8.42 2.20
CA ASP A 95 -6.53 -9.43 1.62
C ASP A 95 -6.34 -9.29 0.10
N LYS A 96 -7.42 -9.00 -0.64
CA LYS A 96 -7.45 -9.02 -2.11
C LYS A 96 -7.34 -7.61 -2.68
N MET A 97 -6.13 -7.07 -2.70
CA MET A 97 -5.89 -5.74 -3.29
C MET A 97 -5.75 -5.79 -4.83
N MET A 98 -5.36 -6.93 -5.39
CA MET A 98 -5.32 -7.15 -6.83
C MET A 98 -6.55 -7.93 -7.27
N LYS A 99 -7.21 -7.43 -8.31
CA LYS A 99 -8.32 -8.12 -8.97
C LYS A 99 -7.97 -8.31 -10.43
N VAL A 100 -8.07 -9.55 -10.90
CA VAL A 100 -7.94 -9.91 -12.32
C VAL A 100 -9.29 -10.45 -12.77
N ALA A 101 -9.80 -9.92 -13.87
CA ALA A 101 -11.02 -10.41 -14.50
C ALA A 101 -10.68 -10.92 -15.89
N PHE A 102 -11.20 -12.10 -16.23
CA PHE A 102 -11.03 -12.70 -17.54
C PHE A 102 -12.38 -12.65 -18.26
N PHE A 103 -12.38 -12.20 -19.51
CA PHE A 103 -13.56 -12.21 -20.38
C PHE A 103 -13.24 -13.04 -21.62
N GLY A 104 -14.17 -13.91 -22.03
CA GLY A 104 -14.00 -14.77 -23.21
C GLY A 104 -15.34 -15.26 -23.75
N ARG A 105 -15.41 -15.52 -25.07
CA ARG A 105 -16.57 -16.20 -25.68
C ARG A 105 -16.60 -17.67 -25.26
N GLU A 106 -17.81 -18.22 -25.11
CA GLU A 106 -18.09 -19.57 -24.56
C GLU A 106 -17.19 -20.70 -25.11
N PHE A 107 -16.70 -20.57 -26.34
CA PHE A 107 -15.99 -21.63 -27.05
C PHE A 107 -14.45 -21.52 -27.04
N SER A 108 -13.86 -20.48 -26.45
CA SER A 108 -12.40 -20.28 -26.49
C SER A 108 -11.62 -21.01 -25.39
N CYS A 109 -12.30 -21.67 -24.44
CA CYS A 109 -11.64 -22.13 -23.21
C CYS A 109 -12.10 -23.52 -22.76
N SER A 110 -11.73 -24.56 -23.52
CA SER A 110 -12.07 -25.96 -23.20
C SER A 110 -11.45 -26.49 -21.90
N PHE A 111 -10.42 -25.82 -21.35
CA PHE A 111 -9.74 -26.23 -20.11
C PHE A 111 -10.18 -25.50 -18.84
N PHE A 112 -10.85 -24.34 -18.94
CA PHE A 112 -11.13 -23.49 -17.77
C PHE A 112 -12.56 -23.64 -17.24
N THR A 113 -13.52 -24.02 -18.10
CA THR A 113 -14.94 -24.21 -17.74
C THR A 113 -15.15 -25.30 -16.69
N LYS A 114 -14.34 -26.37 -16.68
CA LYS A 114 -14.43 -27.42 -15.64
C LYS A 114 -14.10 -26.91 -14.22
N LYS A 115 -13.23 -25.90 -14.07
CA LYS A 115 -12.80 -25.42 -12.75
C LYS A 115 -13.78 -24.40 -12.16
N ILE A 116 -14.49 -23.64 -13.00
CA ILE A 116 -15.50 -22.66 -12.56
C ILE A 116 -16.77 -23.37 -12.08
N LEU A 117 -17.24 -24.41 -12.78
CA LEU A 117 -18.42 -25.19 -12.35
C LEU A 117 -18.25 -25.86 -10.98
N TYR A 118 -17.04 -26.32 -10.65
CA TYR A 118 -16.74 -26.91 -9.33
C TYR A 118 -16.76 -25.87 -8.19
N LEU A 119 -16.41 -24.61 -8.49
CA LEU A 119 -16.41 -23.54 -7.50
C LEU A 119 -17.82 -22.97 -7.26
N GLU A 120 -18.67 -22.90 -8.28
CA GLU A 120 -20.07 -22.50 -8.09
C GLU A 120 -20.86 -23.55 -7.32
N LEU A 121 -20.72 -24.84 -7.64
CA LEU A 121 -21.41 -25.90 -6.90
C LEU A 121 -20.98 -25.94 -5.42
N SER A 122 -19.72 -25.69 -5.09
CA SER A 122 -19.28 -25.66 -3.68
C SER A 122 -19.75 -24.43 -2.91
N THR A 123 -20.10 -23.34 -3.60
CA THR A 123 -20.58 -22.09 -2.98
C THR A 123 -22.11 -22.09 -2.82
N ILE A 124 -22.85 -22.83 -3.65
CA ILE A 124 -24.31 -22.96 -3.55
C ILE A 124 -24.72 -23.98 -2.47
N TYR A 125 -23.85 -24.93 -2.11
CA TYR A 125 -24.11 -25.96 -1.08
C TYR A 125 -23.54 -25.63 0.32
N ARG A 126 -23.30 -24.36 0.64
CA ARG A 126 -22.88 -23.91 1.97
C ARG A 126 -23.70 -22.70 2.42
#